data_AF-A0A9N8EP79-F1
#
_entry.id   AF-A0A9N8EP79-F1
#
_cell.length_a   1.000
_cell.length_b   1.000
_cell.length_c   1.000
_cell.angle_alpha   90.00
_cell.angle_beta   90.00
_cell.angle_gamma   90.00
#
_symmetry.space_group_name_H-M   'P 1'
#
loop_
_entity.id
_entity.type
_entity.pdbx_description
1 polymer ?
#
loop_
_entity_poly.entity_id
_entity_poly.type
_entity_poly.pdbx_seq_one_letter_code
_entity_poly.pdbx_strand_id
1 'polypeptide(L)'
;MRDIFDDFEHLTHSLSEHPPEIAEMVSDHLVPVGAHGTFGLGLGGVWLPATTNSNSNLPPALWFPQDLINQHLVSFKNPTGTITNSHLELAGLITHEDVLAQQFLLRAAPLFPLEITALSTNGGPIRDS
;
A
#
# COMPACT_ATOMS: atom_id res chain seq x y z
N MET A 1 -27.60 11.72 -24.76
CA MET A 1 -26.64 10.58 -24.70
C MET A 1 -25.45 10.75 -25.66
N ARG A 2 -25.33 11.86 -26.39
CA ARG A 2 -24.14 12.22 -27.17
C ARG A 2 -23.15 13.00 -26.28
N ASP A 3 -23.71 13.85 -25.42
CA ASP A 3 -23.01 14.69 -24.43
C ASP A 3 -22.07 13.93 -23.48
N ILE A 4 -22.39 12.69 -23.08
CA ILE A 4 -21.55 11.97 -22.11
C ILE A 4 -20.21 11.53 -22.69
N PHE A 5 -20.18 11.18 -23.98
CA PHE A 5 -18.94 10.76 -24.63
C PHE A 5 -18.05 11.97 -24.92
N ASP A 6 -18.66 13.09 -25.30
CA ASP A 6 -17.98 14.37 -25.45
C ASP A 6 -17.40 14.83 -24.10
N ASP A 7 -18.14 14.68 -22.99
CA ASP A 7 -17.66 14.98 -21.63
C ASP A 7 -16.48 14.08 -21.23
N PHE A 8 -16.52 12.78 -21.55
CA PHE A 8 -15.40 11.87 -21.29
C PHE A 8 -14.17 12.24 -22.12
N GLU A 9 -14.34 12.57 -23.39
CA GLU A 9 -13.26 13.01 -24.26
C GLU A 9 -12.61 14.29 -23.72
N HIS A 10 -13.42 15.28 -23.34
CA HIS A 10 -12.97 16.52 -22.71
C HIS A 10 -12.22 16.26 -21.40
N LEU A 11 -12.71 15.36 -20.55
CA LEU A 11 -12.05 15.03 -19.28
C LEU A 11 -10.71 14.32 -19.51
N THR A 12 -10.64 13.40 -20.48
CA THR A 12 -9.37 12.73 -20.83
C THR A 12 -8.34 13.70 -21.40
N HIS A 13 -8.77 14.64 -22.25
CA HIS A 13 -7.91 15.69 -22.80
C HIS A 13 -7.37 16.59 -21.69
N SER A 14 -8.25 17.06 -20.80
CA SER A 14 -7.89 17.91 -19.66
C SER A 14 -6.87 17.24 -18.73
N LEU A 15 -7.09 15.96 -18.37
CA LEU A 15 -6.16 15.20 -17.54
C LEU A 15 -4.80 14.94 -18.22
N SER A 16 -4.78 14.88 -19.57
CA SER A 16 -3.55 14.70 -20.33
C SER A 16 -2.75 15.99 -20.46
N GLU A 17 -3.42 17.15 -20.56
CA GLU A 17 -2.76 18.46 -20.68
C GLU A 17 -2.31 19.02 -19.33
N HIS A 18 -3.10 18.77 -18.28
CA HIS A 18 -2.80 19.21 -16.92
C HIS A 18 -3.03 18.08 -15.92
N PRO A 19 -2.04 17.16 -15.76
CA PRO A 19 -2.09 16.18 -14.70
C PRO A 19 -2.19 16.91 -13.36
N PRO A 20 -3.22 16.62 -12.53
CA PRO A 20 -3.41 17.34 -11.27
C PRO A 20 -2.20 17.12 -10.36
N GLU A 21 -1.70 18.20 -9.77
CA GLU A 21 -0.67 18.07 -8.74
C GLU A 21 -1.27 17.34 -7.52
N ILE A 22 -0.48 16.50 -6.87
CA ILE A 22 -0.96 15.72 -5.70
C ILE A 22 -1.51 16.64 -4.60
N ALA A 23 -0.94 17.84 -4.46
CA ALA A 23 -1.39 18.87 -3.52
C ALA A 23 -2.78 19.45 -3.84
N GLU A 24 -3.22 19.38 -5.10
CA GLU A 24 -4.56 19.80 -5.53
C GLU A 24 -5.60 18.72 -5.23
N MET A 25 -5.23 17.45 -5.38
CA MET A 25 -6.12 16.31 -5.11
C MET A 25 -6.29 16.01 -3.62
N VAL A 26 -5.21 16.14 -2.83
CA VAL A 26 -5.19 15.79 -1.41
C VAL A 26 -4.50 16.91 -0.66
N SER A 27 -5.25 17.59 0.21
CA SER A 27 -4.68 18.56 1.16
C SER A 27 -3.65 17.89 2.07
N ASP A 28 -2.75 18.65 2.68
CA ASP A 28 -1.88 18.09 3.72
C ASP A 28 -2.71 17.47 4.86
N HIS A 29 -2.33 16.26 5.28
CA HIS A 29 -2.96 15.48 6.33
C HIS A 29 -1.96 15.18 7.46
N LEU A 30 -2.46 14.81 8.64
CA LEU A 30 -1.59 14.41 9.76
C LEU A 30 -0.98 13.02 9.56
N VAL A 31 -1.57 12.21 8.69
CA VAL A 31 -1.18 10.83 8.37
C VAL A 31 -1.26 10.61 6.85
N PRO A 32 -0.51 9.66 6.27
CA PRO A 32 -0.66 9.33 4.86
C PRO A 32 -2.08 8.90 4.53
N VAL A 33 -2.49 9.27 3.33
CA VAL A 33 -3.80 8.91 2.79
C VAL A 33 -3.58 7.91 1.68
N GLY A 34 -4.28 6.78 1.73
CA GLY A 34 -4.13 5.70 0.77
C GLY A 34 -5.47 5.19 0.28
N ALA A 35 -5.44 4.61 -0.90
CA ALA A 35 -6.54 3.84 -1.45
C ALA A 35 -6.00 2.54 -2.03
N HIS A 36 -6.78 1.47 -1.88
CA HIS A 36 -6.54 0.21 -2.56
C HIS A 36 -7.76 -0.21 -3.36
N GLY A 37 -7.52 -1.05 -4.37
CA GLY A 37 -8.56 -1.69 -5.15
C GLY A 37 -8.21 -3.14 -5.47
N THR A 38 -9.25 -3.89 -5.85
CA THR A 38 -9.18 -5.29 -6.23
C THR A 38 -10.03 -5.53 -7.45
N PHE A 39 -9.51 -6.33 -8.38
CA PHE A 39 -10.21 -6.68 -9.61
C PHE A 39 -9.70 -8.01 -10.12
N GLY A 40 -10.37 -8.57 -11.14
CA GLY A 40 -10.12 -9.95 -11.58
C GLY A 40 -8.69 -10.30 -12.01
N LEU A 41 -7.81 -9.30 -12.21
CA LEU A 41 -6.41 -9.50 -12.57
C LEU A 41 -5.43 -9.31 -11.40
N GLY A 42 -5.89 -8.81 -10.26
CA GLY A 42 -4.96 -8.36 -9.23
C GLY A 42 -5.56 -7.51 -8.13
N LEU A 43 -4.65 -7.06 -7.29
CA LEU A 43 -4.91 -6.10 -6.23
C LEU A 43 -3.78 -5.08 -6.26
N GLY A 44 -4.04 -3.89 -5.76
CA GLY A 44 -3.02 -2.85 -5.68
C GLY A 44 -3.56 -1.59 -5.06
N GLY A 45 -2.70 -0.60 -4.91
CA GLY A 45 -3.07 0.65 -4.31
C GLY A 45 -1.95 1.67 -4.35
N VAL A 46 -2.27 2.84 -3.79
CA VAL A 46 -1.35 3.96 -3.66
C VAL A 46 -1.39 4.52 -2.25
N TRP A 47 -0.23 4.87 -1.71
CA TRP A 47 -0.12 5.74 -0.55
C TRP A 47 0.40 7.11 -0.98
N LEU A 48 -0.29 8.15 -0.55
CA LEU A 48 0.13 9.54 -0.69
C LEU A 48 0.74 10.00 0.63
N PRO A 49 1.88 10.71 0.58
CA PRO A 49 2.52 11.22 1.79
C PRO A 49 1.58 12.17 2.54
N ALA A 50 1.73 12.21 3.86
CA ALA A 50 0.95 13.09 4.74
C ALA A 50 1.11 14.57 4.36
N THR A 51 2.26 14.96 3.81
CA THR A 51 2.55 16.34 3.46
C THR A 51 3.08 16.41 2.03
N THR A 52 2.58 17.40 1.30
CA THR A 52 2.98 17.73 -0.07
C THR A 52 4.11 18.76 -0.13
N ASN A 53 4.55 19.24 1.04
CA ASN A 53 5.71 20.11 1.16
C ASN A 53 6.99 19.43 0.60
N SER A 54 7.77 20.19 -0.15
CA SER A 54 9.01 19.74 -0.80
C SER A 54 10.12 19.27 0.16
N ASN A 55 9.94 19.45 1.46
CA ASN A 55 10.82 18.95 2.52
C ASN A 55 10.49 17.51 2.96
N SER A 56 9.33 16.98 2.57
CA SER A 56 8.97 15.58 2.77
C SER A 56 9.60 14.73 1.67
N ASN A 57 10.71 14.07 1.98
CA ASN A 57 11.39 13.14 1.08
C ASN A 57 10.64 11.79 0.92
N LEU A 58 9.31 11.78 1.04
CA LEU A 58 8.49 10.58 0.90
C LEU A 58 7.70 10.68 -0.42
N PRO A 59 8.15 10.02 -1.49
CA PRO A 59 7.38 9.95 -2.72
C PRO A 59 6.13 9.08 -2.50
N PRO A 60 5.06 9.28 -3.31
CA PRO A 60 3.93 8.37 -3.35
C PRO A 60 4.38 6.93 -3.56
N ALA A 61 3.70 6.00 -2.89
CA ALA A 61 4.00 4.58 -2.97
C ALA A 61 2.97 3.85 -3.80
N LEU A 62 3.34 3.44 -5.01
CA LEU A 62 2.52 2.54 -5.82
C LEU A 62 2.93 1.10 -5.54
N TRP A 63 1.95 0.22 -5.33
CA TRP A 63 2.20 -1.20 -5.11
C TRP A 63 1.19 -2.06 -5.88
N PHE A 64 1.71 -3.09 -6.53
CA PHE A 64 0.94 -4.06 -7.31
C PHE A 64 1.69 -5.40 -7.36
N PRO A 65 1.32 -6.40 -6.54
CA PRO A 65 1.93 -7.71 -6.60
C PRO A 65 1.59 -8.40 -7.93
N GLN A 66 2.62 -8.82 -8.67
CA GLN A 66 2.44 -9.34 -10.04
C GLN A 66 1.83 -10.76 -10.11
N ASP A 67 1.88 -11.55 -9.02
CA ASP A 67 1.74 -13.02 -9.14
C ASP A 67 0.55 -13.66 -8.39
N LEU A 68 -0.29 -12.90 -7.69
CA LEU A 68 -1.13 -13.50 -6.65
C LEU A 68 -2.43 -14.18 -7.10
N ILE A 69 -3.01 -13.88 -8.28
CA ILE A 69 -4.48 -13.97 -8.39
C ILE A 69 -5.02 -14.82 -9.55
N ASN A 70 -4.31 -14.93 -10.68
CA ASN A 70 -4.96 -15.38 -11.91
C ASN A 70 -5.34 -16.87 -11.95
N GLN A 71 -4.74 -17.75 -11.14
CA GLN A 71 -5.01 -19.21 -11.21
C GLN A 71 -6.10 -19.68 -10.24
N HIS A 72 -6.35 -18.95 -9.15
CA HIS A 72 -7.24 -19.40 -8.09
C HIS A 72 -8.51 -18.57 -7.94
N LEU A 73 -8.62 -17.44 -8.62
CA LEU A 73 -9.80 -16.59 -8.54
C LEU A 73 -11.02 -17.25 -9.18
N VAL A 74 -12.12 -17.28 -8.43
CA VAL A 74 -13.45 -17.62 -8.92
C VAL A 74 -13.87 -16.58 -9.95
N SER A 75 -14.11 -17.04 -11.18
CA SER A 75 -14.55 -16.19 -12.29
C SER A 75 -15.41 -16.99 -13.27
N PHE A 76 -16.01 -16.34 -14.26
CA PHE A 76 -16.73 -17.04 -15.33
C PHE A 76 -15.83 -18.06 -16.07
N LYS A 77 -14.54 -17.74 -16.22
CA LYS A 77 -13.55 -18.62 -16.88
C LYS A 77 -12.95 -19.67 -15.94
N ASN A 78 -13.09 -19.47 -14.63
CA ASN A 78 -12.60 -20.38 -13.58
C ASN A 78 -13.67 -20.51 -12.47
N PRO A 79 -14.80 -21.19 -12.75
CA PRO A 79 -15.91 -21.29 -11.79
C PRO A 79 -15.55 -22.14 -10.57
N THR A 80 -14.53 -23.00 -10.71
CA THR A 80 -14.00 -23.86 -9.65
C THR A 80 -12.82 -23.24 -8.89
N GLY A 81 -12.61 -21.92 -9.05
CA GLY A 81 -11.62 -21.20 -8.26
C GLY A 81 -11.88 -21.34 -6.75
N THR A 82 -10.85 -21.09 -5.96
CA THR A 82 -10.89 -21.19 -4.50
C THR A 82 -10.82 -19.83 -3.80
N ILE A 83 -10.40 -18.79 -4.51
CA ILE A 83 -10.30 -17.42 -4.02
C ILE A 83 -11.50 -16.64 -4.55
N THR A 84 -12.29 -16.04 -3.68
CA THR A 84 -13.43 -15.20 -4.06
C THR A 84 -13.01 -13.74 -4.16
N ASN A 85 -13.87 -12.88 -4.72
CA ASN A 85 -13.64 -11.43 -4.72
C ASN A 85 -13.46 -10.88 -3.29
N SER A 86 -14.21 -11.39 -2.31
CA SER A 86 -14.08 -10.96 -0.91
C SER A 86 -12.77 -11.39 -0.26
N HIS A 87 -12.22 -12.56 -0.63
CA HIS A 87 -10.86 -12.94 -0.22
C HIS A 87 -9.82 -11.99 -0.84
N LEU A 88 -10.04 -11.57 -2.08
CA LEU A 88 -9.19 -10.59 -2.75
C LEU A 88 -9.23 -9.23 -2.06
N GLU A 89 -10.43 -8.73 -1.78
CA GLU A 89 -10.67 -7.46 -1.08
C GLU A 89 -9.96 -7.42 0.27
N LEU A 90 -10.10 -8.50 1.06
CA LEU A 90 -9.42 -8.62 2.34
C LEU A 90 -7.89 -8.67 2.19
N ALA A 91 -7.38 -9.45 1.23
CA ALA A 91 -5.95 -9.51 0.96
C ALA A 91 -5.39 -8.15 0.51
N GLY A 92 -6.17 -7.41 -0.29
CA GLY A 92 -5.86 -6.06 -0.71
C GLY A 92 -5.73 -5.10 0.48
N LEU A 93 -6.69 -5.12 1.40
CA LEU A 93 -6.65 -4.31 2.62
C LEU A 93 -5.42 -4.62 3.47
N ILE A 94 -5.14 -5.90 3.73
CA ILE A 94 -3.99 -6.31 4.55
C ILE A 94 -2.68 -5.89 3.89
N THR A 95 -2.54 -6.10 2.58
CA THR A 95 -1.33 -5.71 1.85
C THR A 95 -1.17 -4.20 1.81
N HIS A 96 -2.27 -3.45 1.71
CA HIS A 96 -2.26 -1.99 1.73
C HIS A 96 -1.64 -1.45 3.02
N GLU A 97 -2.09 -1.96 4.17
CA GLU A 97 -1.56 -1.59 5.48
C GLU A 97 -0.12 -2.08 5.69
N ASP A 98 0.23 -3.27 5.20
CA ASP A 98 1.59 -3.81 5.27
C ASP A 98 2.60 -2.94 4.50
N VAL A 99 2.23 -2.49 3.29
CA VAL A 99 3.06 -1.55 2.51
C VAL A 99 3.29 -0.26 3.28
N LEU A 100 2.25 0.29 3.93
CA LEU A 100 2.39 1.49 4.76
C LEU A 100 3.35 1.24 5.93
N ALA A 101 3.16 0.13 6.63
CA ALA A 101 3.97 -0.25 7.78
C ALA A 101 5.45 -0.41 7.39
N GLN A 102 5.75 -1.08 6.28
CA GLN A 102 7.12 -1.25 5.78
C GLN A 102 7.78 0.09 5.45
N GLN A 103 7.06 1.00 4.81
CA GLN A 103 7.58 2.31 4.43
C GLN A 103 7.85 3.21 5.64
N PHE A 104 7.05 3.09 6.71
CA PHE A 104 7.29 3.81 7.95
C PHE A 104 8.35 3.16 8.84
N LEU A 105 8.32 1.84 9.03
CA LEU A 105 9.26 1.12 9.89
C LEU A 105 10.69 1.16 9.34
N LEU A 106 10.88 0.96 8.04
CA LEU A 106 12.22 1.01 7.42
C LEU A 106 12.83 2.43 7.46
N ARG A 107 12.00 3.47 7.62
CA ARG A 107 12.44 4.87 7.60
C ARG A 107 12.53 5.51 8.99
N ALA A 108 11.82 4.96 9.99
CA ALA A 108 11.96 5.30 11.41
C ALA A 108 13.15 4.58 12.10
N ALA A 109 13.80 3.64 11.39
CA ALA A 109 14.93 2.87 11.87
C ALA A 109 16.22 3.64 12.28
N PRO A 110 16.44 4.96 12.04
CA PRO A 110 17.60 5.62 12.64
C PRO A 110 17.36 6.20 14.05
N LEU A 111 16.15 6.13 14.63
CA LEU A 111 15.86 6.86 15.89
C LEU A 111 15.72 6.02 17.17
N PHE A 112 15.84 4.70 17.11
CA PHE A 112 15.94 3.88 18.33
C PHE A 112 16.91 2.71 18.13
N PRO A 113 18.14 2.76 18.67
CA PRO A 113 18.83 1.52 18.95
C PRO A 113 18.03 0.83 20.05
N LEU A 114 17.26 -0.19 19.68
CA LEU A 114 16.80 -1.18 20.64
C LEU A 114 18.06 -1.87 21.19
N GLU A 115 18.63 -1.36 22.28
CA GLU A 115 19.37 -2.19 23.20
C GLU A 115 18.40 -3.22 23.76
N ILE A 116 18.22 -4.32 23.01
CA ILE A 116 17.98 -5.61 23.64
C ILE A 116 19.35 -5.99 24.21
N THR A 117 19.69 -5.39 25.36
CA THR A 117 20.66 -5.98 26.26
C THR A 117 20.10 -7.36 26.54
N ALA A 118 20.71 -8.36 25.90
CA ALA A 118 20.57 -9.73 26.30
C ALA A 118 20.79 -9.74 27.81
N LEU A 119 19.74 -10.05 28.56
CA LEU A 119 19.89 -10.62 29.88
C LEU A 119 20.65 -11.93 29.66
N SER A 120 21.96 -11.81 29.54
CA SER A 120 22.91 -12.88 29.74
C SER A 120 22.58 -13.39 31.13
N THR A 121 21.97 -14.56 31.14
CA THR A 121 21.76 -15.36 32.33
C THR A 121 23.13 -15.51 32.99
N ASN A 122 23.35 -14.78 34.08
CA ASN A 122 24.40 -15.05 35.04
C ASN A 122 24.08 -16.38 35.75
N GLY A 123 24.10 -17.47 35.00
CA GLY A 123 24.23 -18.82 35.51
C GLY A 123 25.71 -19.05 35.78
N GLY A 124 26.19 -18.61 36.95
CA GLY A 124 27.49 -19.02 37.45
C GLY A 124 27.50 -20.54 37.66
N PRO A 125 28.61 -21.24 37.37
CA PRO A 125 28.67 -22.69 37.53
C PRO A 125 28.63 -23.05 39.02
N ILE A 126 27.76 -24.01 39.33
CA ILE A 126 27.68 -24.73 40.58
C ILE A 126 29.05 -25.42 40.80
N ARG A 127 29.77 -25.05 41.86
CA ARG A 127 30.96 -25.80 42.30
C ARG A 127 30.60 -26.55 43.57
N ASP A 128 30.41 -27.85 43.40
CA ASP A 128 30.34 -28.81 44.48
C ASP A 128 31.75 -29.00 45.06
N SER A 129 31.94 -28.67 46.35
CA SER A 129 32.98 -29.19 47.26
C SER A 129 32.68 -28.73 48.68
#